data_AF-A0A318K3K4-F1
#
_entry.id   AF-A0A318K3K4-F1
#
_cell.length_a   1.000
_cell.length_b   1.000
_cell.length_c   1.000
_cell.angle_alpha   90.00
_cell.angle_beta   90.00
_cell.angle_gamma   90.00
#
_symmetry.space_group_name_H-M   'P 1'
#
loop_
_entity.id
_entity.type
_entity.pdbx_description
1 polymer ?
#
loop_
_entity_poly.entity_id
_entity_poly.type
_entity_poly.pdbx_seq_one_letter_code
_entity_poly.pdbx_strand_id
1 'polypeptide(L)'
;MSFGSGHPLAYPISVTIGALAVCLAWAPFGDLGQVAGLMTVVLGIAGYSGYRIAVAKGVLAFWPAGSARGVGISRIRQQHRLVSRSWLEISGTGRPRWLPVYFDPAFVSMTPTRADLTDRTIHVAGHRLYPAGRIRATEPPGRLIDNPSLPDPDAPTLTTTATRLRRRLLLDAQPTVAAPFAALLWIYIDGGTLTTFLAATTVAAATALWLSAIRGSDPS
;
A
#
# COMPACT_ATOMS: atom_id res chain seq x y z
N MET A 1 7.96 16.79 8.80
CA MET A 1 7.81 15.46 9.42
C MET A 1 8.87 14.54 8.80
N SER A 2 9.95 14.24 9.52
CA SER A 2 10.95 13.27 9.04
C SER A 2 10.48 11.88 9.46
N PHE A 3 10.00 11.08 8.51
CA PHE A 3 9.76 9.67 8.74
C PHE A 3 11.10 8.94 8.59
N GLY A 4 11.63 8.38 9.67
CA GLY A 4 12.81 7.52 9.59
C GLY A 4 12.59 6.38 8.60
N SER A 5 13.68 5.88 8.00
CA SER A 5 13.68 4.85 6.93
C SER A 5 13.00 3.51 7.30
N GLY A 6 12.55 3.34 8.55
CA GLY A 6 11.80 2.18 9.03
C GLY A 6 10.31 2.40 9.28
N HIS A 7 9.77 3.62 9.17
CA HIS A 7 8.35 3.85 9.49
C HIS A 7 7.44 3.23 8.41
N PRO A 8 6.42 2.42 8.77
CA PRO A 8 5.57 1.70 7.79
C PRO A 8 4.91 2.61 6.74
N LEU A 9 4.58 3.85 7.14
CA LEU A 9 3.97 4.86 6.26
C LEU A 9 4.95 5.71 5.45
N ALA A 10 6.26 5.64 5.70
CA ALA A 10 7.25 6.48 5.01
C ALA A 10 7.21 6.25 3.49
N TYR A 11 7.29 4.98 3.08
CA TYR A 11 7.27 4.60 1.68
C TYR A 11 5.99 4.99 0.93
N PRO A 12 4.77 4.60 1.37
CA PRO A 12 3.57 4.97 0.63
C PRO A 12 3.37 6.50 0.55
N ILE A 13 3.78 7.26 1.57
CA ILE A 13 3.73 8.73 1.52
C ILE A 13 4.71 9.26 0.48
N SER A 14 5.97 8.79 0.48
CA SER A 14 6.97 9.23 -0.50
C SER A 14 6.56 8.92 -1.93
N VAL A 15 6.00 7.74 -2.20
CA VAL A 15 5.49 7.38 -3.54
C VAL A 15 4.28 8.23 -3.92
N THR A 16 3.40 8.57 -2.96
CA THR A 16 2.28 9.50 -3.20
C THR A 16 2.78 10.87 -3.62
N ILE A 17 3.75 11.44 -2.89
CA ILE A 17 4.34 12.74 -3.23
C ILE A 17 4.99 12.68 -4.61
N GLY A 18 5.74 11.62 -4.91
CA GLY A 18 6.35 11.41 -6.22
C GLY A 18 5.32 11.36 -7.35
N ALA A 19 4.21 10.62 -7.17
CA ALA A 19 3.16 10.52 -8.19
C ALA A 19 2.45 11.87 -8.42
N LEU A 20 2.18 12.62 -7.36
CA LEU A 20 1.63 13.98 -7.47
C LEU A 20 2.59 14.93 -8.20
N ALA A 21 3.88 14.86 -7.87
CA ALA A 21 4.91 15.68 -8.54
C ALA A 21 4.99 15.36 -10.04
N VAL A 22 4.92 14.07 -10.43
CA VAL A 22 4.88 13.67 -11.85
C VAL A 22 3.65 14.26 -12.55
N CYS A 23 2.47 14.22 -11.93
CA CYS A 23 1.27 14.80 -12.53
C CYS A 23 1.41 16.33 -12.71
N LEU A 24 1.88 17.04 -11.69
CA LEU A 24 2.02 18.50 -11.71
C LEU A 24 3.12 18.98 -12.66
N ALA A 25 4.19 18.19 -12.85
CA ALA A 25 5.27 18.52 -13.78
C ALA A 25 4.80 18.56 -15.24
N TRP A 26 3.73 17.83 -15.60
CA TRP A 26 3.17 17.84 -16.95
C TRP A 26 2.12 18.93 -17.18
N ALA A 27 1.59 19.55 -16.13
CA ALA A 27 0.53 20.55 -16.24
C ALA A 27 0.89 21.75 -17.17
N PRO A 28 2.12 22.29 -17.17
CA PRO A 28 2.48 23.41 -18.06
C PRO A 28 2.48 23.08 -19.56
N PHE A 29 2.49 21.80 -19.92
CA PHE A 29 2.56 21.34 -21.31
C PHE A 29 1.20 20.91 -21.86
N GLY A 30 0.16 20.92 -21.02
CA GLY A 30 -1.17 20.46 -21.39
C GLY A 30 -2.09 21.59 -21.83
N ASP A 31 -3.02 21.28 -22.73
CA ASP A 31 -4.21 22.10 -22.92
C ASP A 31 -5.18 21.98 -21.73
N LEU A 32 -6.29 22.72 -21.75
CA LEU A 32 -7.25 22.76 -20.65
C LEU A 32 -7.89 21.38 -20.37
N GLY A 33 -8.13 20.57 -21.40
CA GLY A 33 -8.68 19.21 -21.25
C GLY A 33 -7.67 18.27 -20.62
N GLN A 34 -6.41 18.32 -21.08
CA GLN A 34 -5.32 17.53 -20.54
C GLN A 34 -5.02 17.91 -19.08
N VAL A 35 -5.00 19.21 -18.75
CA VAL A 35 -4.84 19.69 -17.37
C VAL A 35 -6.01 19.23 -16.49
N ALA A 36 -7.25 19.27 -16.98
CA ALA A 36 -8.41 18.74 -16.25
C ALA A 36 -8.28 17.22 -15.99
N GLY A 37 -7.79 16.46 -16.97
CA GLY A 37 -7.47 15.04 -16.82
C GLY A 37 -6.40 14.79 -15.75
N LEU A 38 -5.30 15.53 -15.78
CA LEU A 38 -4.25 15.47 -14.77
C LEU A 38 -4.78 15.81 -13.37
N MET A 39 -5.58 16.86 -13.24
CA MET A 39 -6.18 17.25 -11.96
C MET A 39 -7.14 16.19 -11.43
N THR A 40 -7.86 15.50 -12.30
CA THR A 40 -8.72 14.36 -11.91
C THR A 40 -7.87 13.24 -11.30
N VAL A 41 -6.74 12.89 -11.92
CA VAL A 41 -5.80 11.90 -11.39
C VAL A 41 -5.21 12.36 -10.05
N VAL A 42 -4.78 13.62 -9.95
CA VAL A 42 -4.27 14.23 -8.71
C VAL A 42 -5.29 14.13 -7.57
N LEU A 43 -6.55 14.47 -7.82
CA LEU A 43 -7.63 14.37 -6.83
C LEU A 43 -7.89 12.92 -6.43
N GLY A 44 -7.88 11.99 -7.37
CA GLY A 44 -8.00 10.56 -7.09
C GLY A 44 -6.86 10.04 -6.20
N ILE A 45 -5.62 10.43 -6.52
CA ILE A 45 -4.43 10.09 -5.73
C ILE A 45 -4.52 10.68 -4.33
N ALA A 46 -4.79 11.98 -4.21
CA ALA A 46 -4.87 12.68 -2.94
C ALA A 46 -6.01 12.15 -2.06
N GLY A 47 -7.21 11.98 -2.64
CA GLY A 47 -8.40 11.49 -1.93
C GLY A 47 -8.22 10.06 -1.43
N TYR A 48 -7.76 9.15 -2.29
CA TYR A 48 -7.54 7.76 -1.87
C TYR A 48 -6.40 7.65 -0.86
N SER A 49 -5.30 8.39 -1.05
CA SER A 49 -4.20 8.42 -0.08
C SER A 49 -4.65 8.98 1.26
N GLY A 50 -5.41 10.07 1.26
CA GLY A 50 -5.99 10.67 2.46
C GLY A 50 -6.87 9.68 3.22
N TYR A 51 -7.76 8.99 2.52
CA TYR A 51 -8.58 7.91 3.11
C TYR A 51 -7.73 6.81 3.73
N ARG A 52 -6.73 6.29 3.00
CA ARG A 52 -5.87 5.19 3.47
C ARG A 52 -5.03 5.60 4.68
N ILE A 53 -4.48 6.82 4.67
CA ILE A 53 -3.71 7.38 5.78
C ILE A 53 -4.62 7.64 7.00
N ALA A 54 -5.85 8.12 6.78
CA ALA A 54 -6.82 8.34 7.85
C ALA A 54 -7.20 7.02 8.55
N VAL A 55 -7.38 5.94 7.79
CA VAL A 55 -7.57 4.58 8.34
C VAL A 55 -6.32 4.13 9.11
N ALA A 56 -5.13 4.26 8.53
CA ALA A 56 -3.88 3.85 9.17
C ALA A 56 -3.61 4.58 10.48
N LYS A 57 -3.91 5.89 10.52
CA LYS A 57 -3.76 6.74 11.71
C LYS A 57 -4.89 6.55 12.72
N GLY A 58 -5.90 5.74 12.43
CA GLY A 58 -7.03 5.50 13.34
C GLY A 58 -8.00 6.68 13.43
N VAL A 59 -7.95 7.61 12.48
CA VAL A 59 -8.95 8.68 12.33
C VAL A 59 -10.27 8.10 11.85
N LEU A 60 -10.19 7.12 10.94
CA LEU A 60 -11.34 6.35 10.46
C LEU A 60 -11.28 4.92 11.00
N ALA A 61 -12.43 4.40 11.42
CA ALA A 61 -12.56 3.02 11.86
C ALA A 61 -12.38 2.04 10.69
N PHE A 62 -11.63 0.96 10.92
CA PHE A 62 -11.49 -0.14 9.97
C PHE A 62 -12.38 -1.32 10.32
N TRP A 63 -12.93 -1.34 11.54
CA TRP A 63 -13.81 -2.37 12.11
C TRP A 63 -15.09 -1.72 12.66
N PRO A 64 -16.24 -2.42 12.69
CA PRO A 64 -17.44 -1.91 13.36
C PRO A 64 -17.17 -1.49 14.81
N ALA A 65 -17.82 -0.42 15.28
CA ALA A 65 -17.61 0.08 16.63
C ALA A 65 -17.76 -1.04 17.67
N GLY A 66 -16.72 -1.22 18.50
CA GLY A 66 -16.68 -2.27 19.51
C GLY A 66 -15.61 -1.96 20.55
N SER A 67 -15.79 -2.52 21.74
CA SER A 67 -14.85 -2.38 22.85
C SER A 67 -13.48 -2.96 22.49
N ALA A 68 -12.42 -2.40 23.08
CA ALA A 68 -11.07 -2.94 22.99
C ALA A 68 -11.06 -4.42 23.43
N ARG A 69 -10.40 -5.28 22.67
CA ARG A 69 -10.33 -6.72 22.94
C ARG A 69 -8.93 -7.26 22.67
N GLY A 70 -8.48 -8.15 23.55
CA GLY A 70 -7.33 -9.00 23.28
C GLY A 70 -7.71 -10.09 22.27
N VAL A 71 -7.07 -10.12 21.11
CA VAL A 71 -7.31 -11.10 20.05
C VAL A 71 -6.02 -11.81 19.66
N GLY A 72 -6.14 -13.06 19.21
CA GLY A 72 -5.01 -13.77 18.60
C GLY A 72 -4.77 -13.22 17.21
N ILE A 73 -3.51 -12.97 16.85
CA ILE A 73 -3.13 -12.52 15.51
C ILE A 73 -2.01 -13.38 14.94
N SER A 74 -2.09 -13.65 13.65
CA SER A 74 -1.04 -14.23 12.83
C SER A 74 -0.82 -13.33 11.62
N ARG A 75 0.46 -13.09 11.26
CA ARG A 75 0.76 -12.44 9.98
C ARG A 75 0.69 -13.47 8.87
N ILE A 76 0.04 -13.07 7.78
CA ILE A 76 -0.01 -13.82 6.54
C ILE A 76 0.46 -12.92 5.41
N ARG A 77 1.44 -13.38 4.64
CA ARG A 77 1.85 -12.73 3.40
C ARG A 77 1.03 -13.29 2.26
N GLN A 78 0.25 -12.43 1.63
CA GLN A 78 -0.52 -12.75 0.43
C GLN A 78 0.35 -12.48 -0.81
N GLN A 79 0.40 -13.42 -1.74
CA GLN A 79 0.91 -13.23 -3.09
C GLN A 79 -0.22 -13.39 -4.09
N HIS A 80 -0.53 -12.33 -4.84
CA HIS A 80 -1.58 -12.36 -5.85
C HIS A 80 -1.17 -11.58 -7.08
N ARG A 81 -1.02 -12.29 -8.21
CA ARG A 81 -0.48 -11.76 -9.46
C ARG A 81 0.91 -11.16 -9.22
N LEU A 82 1.08 -9.88 -9.53
CA LEU A 82 2.33 -9.13 -9.50
C LEU A 82 2.54 -8.36 -8.19
N VAL A 83 1.73 -8.62 -7.16
CA VAL A 83 1.75 -7.84 -5.92
C VAL A 83 1.72 -8.78 -4.73
N SER A 84 2.59 -8.50 -3.76
CA SER A 84 2.52 -9.12 -2.43
C SER A 84 2.04 -8.10 -1.40
N ARG A 85 1.30 -8.57 -0.39
CA ARG A 85 0.74 -7.74 0.70
C ARG A 85 0.77 -8.47 2.02
N SER A 86 0.97 -7.72 3.10
CA SER A 86 0.81 -8.23 4.46
C SER A 86 -0.63 -8.14 4.91
N TRP A 87 -1.11 -9.23 5.50
CA TRP A 87 -2.40 -9.36 6.15
C TRP A 87 -2.19 -9.84 7.58
N LEU A 88 -3.10 -9.46 8.46
CA LEU A 88 -3.28 -10.09 9.75
C LEU A 88 -4.54 -10.95 9.67
N GLU A 89 -4.38 -12.22 10.00
CA GLU A 89 -5.50 -13.05 10.40
C GLU A 89 -5.75 -12.81 11.89
N ILE A 90 -6.99 -12.49 12.22
CA ILE A 90 -7.47 -12.24 13.56
C ILE A 90 -8.33 -13.43 13.99
N SER A 91 -7.88 -14.13 15.01
CA SER A 91 -8.54 -15.28 15.63
C SER A 91 -9.25 -14.86 16.92
N GLY A 92 -10.22 -15.66 17.36
CA GLY A 92 -10.99 -15.38 18.59
C GLY A 92 -12.28 -14.56 18.39
N THR A 93 -12.65 -14.26 17.15
CA THR A 93 -13.92 -13.60 16.78
C THR A 93 -15.01 -14.57 16.29
N GLY A 94 -14.88 -15.86 16.60
CA GLY A 94 -15.75 -16.96 16.13
C GLY A 94 -15.47 -17.42 14.70
N ARG A 95 -15.20 -16.49 13.77
CA ARG A 95 -14.65 -16.76 12.43
C ARG A 95 -13.38 -15.93 12.22
N PRO A 96 -12.40 -16.41 11.44
CA PRO A 96 -11.21 -15.64 11.14
C PRO A 96 -11.57 -14.35 10.39
N ARG A 97 -10.89 -13.26 10.75
CA ARG A 97 -11.05 -11.95 10.11
C ARG A 97 -9.72 -11.48 9.56
N TRP A 98 -9.77 -10.77 8.43
CA TRP A 98 -8.58 -10.46 7.64
C TRP A 98 -8.37 -8.96 7.57
N LEU A 99 -7.30 -8.45 8.17
CA LEU A 99 -6.97 -7.03 8.16
C LEU A 99 -5.73 -6.78 7.29
N PRO A 100 -5.83 -6.04 6.18
CA PRO A 100 -4.65 -5.66 5.42
C PRO A 100 -3.84 -4.62 6.20
N VAL A 101 -2.52 -4.76 6.25
CA VAL A 101 -1.61 -3.88 7.01
C VAL A 101 -0.45 -3.42 6.13
N TYR A 102 0.08 -2.22 6.41
CA TYR A 102 1.32 -1.78 5.77
C TYR A 102 2.49 -2.63 6.25
N PHE A 103 3.44 -2.94 5.37
CA PHE A 103 4.66 -3.64 5.75
C PHE A 103 5.38 -2.89 6.88
N ASP A 104 5.59 -3.59 7.97
CA ASP A 104 6.40 -3.18 9.11
C ASP A 104 7.59 -4.14 9.21
N PRO A 105 8.83 -3.62 9.25
CA PRO A 105 10.03 -4.40 9.56
C PRO A 105 9.88 -5.41 10.71
N ALA A 106 9.17 -5.02 11.78
CA ALA A 106 8.95 -5.87 12.96
C ALA A 106 8.20 -7.17 12.64
N PHE A 107 7.49 -7.22 11.51
CA PHE A 107 6.76 -8.39 11.07
C PHE A 107 7.62 -9.57 10.62
N VAL A 108 8.86 -9.32 10.19
CA VAL A 108 9.74 -10.37 9.66
C VAL A 108 10.08 -11.40 10.76
N SER A 109 10.15 -10.96 12.02
CA SER A 109 10.43 -11.82 13.18
C SER A 109 9.20 -12.13 14.03
N MET A 110 8.00 -11.70 13.62
CA MET A 110 6.80 -11.81 14.45
C MET A 110 6.24 -13.24 14.44
N THR A 111 6.15 -13.89 15.59
CA THR A 111 5.40 -15.14 15.71
C THR A 111 3.92 -14.87 16.05
N PRO A 112 3.01 -15.84 15.85
CA PRO A 112 1.62 -15.70 16.26
C PRO A 112 1.51 -15.28 17.73
N THR A 113 0.77 -14.22 18.01
CA THR A 113 0.74 -13.58 19.34
C THR A 113 -0.61 -12.92 19.64
N ARG A 114 -0.76 -12.34 20.83
CA ARG A 114 -1.94 -11.54 21.19
C ARG A 114 -1.73 -10.07 20.86
N ALA A 115 -2.81 -9.42 20.43
CA ALA A 115 -2.85 -8.00 20.15
C ALA A 115 -4.05 -7.34 20.84
N ASP A 116 -3.85 -6.09 21.24
CA ASP A 116 -4.92 -5.21 21.69
C ASP A 116 -5.52 -4.52 20.46
N LEU A 117 -6.75 -4.91 20.14
CA LEU A 117 -7.48 -4.43 18.99
C LEU A 117 -8.62 -3.50 19.44
N THR A 118 -8.69 -2.33 18.81
CA THR A 118 -9.86 -1.44 18.85
C THR A 118 -10.52 -1.39 17.47
N ASP A 119 -11.57 -0.57 17.32
CA ASP A 119 -12.21 -0.32 16.03
C ASP A 119 -11.30 0.44 15.02
N ARG A 120 -10.21 1.04 15.52
CA ARG A 120 -9.35 2.02 14.81
C ARG A 120 -7.86 1.74 14.88
N THR A 121 -7.39 1.01 15.89
CA THR A 121 -5.96 0.77 16.12
C THR A 121 -5.70 -0.65 16.56
N ILE A 122 -4.50 -1.14 16.29
CA ILE A 122 -4.02 -2.44 16.75
C ILE A 122 -2.61 -2.27 17.32
N HIS A 123 -2.40 -2.83 18.51
CA HIS A 123 -1.11 -2.82 19.20
C HIS A 123 -0.69 -4.25 19.53
N VAL A 124 0.59 -4.55 19.32
CA VAL A 124 1.19 -5.85 19.58
C VAL A 124 2.40 -5.63 20.47
N ALA A 125 2.33 -6.10 21.72
CA ALA A 125 3.38 -5.85 22.71
C ALA A 125 3.77 -4.35 22.82
N GLY A 126 2.77 -3.45 22.76
CA GLY A 126 2.98 -1.99 22.76
C GLY A 126 3.40 -1.38 21.42
N HIS A 127 3.75 -2.19 20.42
CA HIS A 127 4.07 -1.72 19.07
C HIS A 127 2.82 -1.53 18.22
N ARG A 128 2.67 -0.35 17.63
CA ARG A 128 1.49 -0.01 16.83
C ARG A 128 1.63 -0.51 15.41
N LEU A 129 0.66 -1.31 14.96
CA LEU A 129 0.54 -1.70 13.56
C LEU A 129 -0.36 -0.72 12.80
N TYR A 130 -0.09 -0.56 11.50
CA TYR A 130 -0.81 0.38 10.65
C TYR A 130 -1.71 -0.36 9.65
N PRO A 131 -3.04 -0.36 9.87
CA PRO A 131 -3.99 -0.89 8.92
C PRO A 131 -3.84 -0.20 7.58
N ALA A 132 -3.72 -0.99 6.51
CA ALA A 132 -3.78 -0.47 5.18
C ALA A 132 -5.25 -0.18 4.81
N GLY A 133 -6.21 -0.97 5.28
CA GLY A 133 -7.62 -0.75 4.96
C GLY A 133 -8.59 -1.38 5.94
N ARG A 134 -9.84 -1.54 5.48
CA ARG A 134 -10.91 -2.16 6.28
C ARG A 134 -10.68 -3.65 6.45
N ILE A 135 -11.14 -4.15 7.59
CA ILE A 135 -11.18 -5.58 7.86
C ILE A 135 -12.12 -6.31 6.89
N ARG A 136 -11.87 -7.59 6.67
CA ARG A 136 -12.66 -8.44 5.77
C ARG A 136 -13.10 -9.71 6.47
N ALA A 137 -14.28 -10.17 6.08
CA ALA A 137 -14.84 -11.45 6.49
C ALA A 137 -14.32 -12.62 5.65
N THR A 138 -13.83 -12.32 4.45
CA THR A 138 -13.38 -13.29 3.46
C THR A 138 -11.87 -13.31 3.41
N GLU A 139 -11.32 -14.51 3.21
CA GLU A 139 -9.90 -14.73 2.99
C GLU A 139 -9.40 -13.93 1.77
N PRO A 140 -8.20 -13.31 1.85
CA PRO A 140 -7.62 -12.62 0.72
C PRO A 140 -7.32 -13.59 -0.42
N PRO A 141 -7.60 -13.22 -1.69
CA PRO A 141 -7.39 -14.13 -2.82
C PRO A 141 -5.90 -14.35 -3.11
N GLY A 142 -5.54 -15.47 -3.72
CA GLY A 142 -4.17 -15.79 -4.11
C GLY A 142 -3.49 -16.77 -3.16
N ARG A 143 -2.16 -16.88 -3.27
CA ARG A 143 -1.38 -17.78 -2.42
C ARG A 143 -1.11 -17.10 -1.08
N LEU A 144 -1.51 -17.74 0.00
CA LEU A 144 -1.17 -17.31 1.36
C LEU A 144 0.11 -18.02 1.81
N ILE A 145 0.98 -17.24 2.44
CA ILE A 145 2.25 -17.70 3.00
C ILE A 145 2.22 -17.30 4.46
N ASP A 146 2.13 -18.30 5.33
CA ASP A 146 2.13 -18.10 6.76
C ASP A 146 3.49 -17.62 7.26
N ASN A 147 3.49 -16.87 8.36
CA ASN A 147 4.75 -16.48 9.00
C ASN A 147 5.46 -17.71 9.59
N PRO A 148 6.81 -17.67 9.68
CA PRO A 148 7.56 -18.76 10.29
C PRO A 148 7.14 -18.95 11.76
N SER A 149 7.11 -20.21 12.19
CA SER A 149 6.78 -20.60 13.57
C SER A 149 7.88 -20.25 14.58
N LEU A 150 9.10 -19.99 14.08
CA LEU A 150 10.27 -19.60 14.86
C LEU A 150 10.85 -18.29 14.30
N PRO A 151 11.43 -17.43 15.16
CA PRO A 151 12.17 -16.26 14.69
C PRO A 151 13.31 -16.67 13.75
N ASP A 152 13.35 -16.05 12.57
CA ASP A 152 14.39 -16.30 11.57
C ASP A 152 15.73 -15.69 12.05
N PRO A 153 16.82 -16.46 12.17
CA PRO A 153 18.13 -15.93 12.53
C PRO A 153 18.63 -14.86 11.54
N ASP A 154 18.18 -14.89 10.28
CA ASP A 154 18.52 -13.92 9.25
C ASP A 154 17.53 -12.74 9.17
N ALA A 155 16.58 -12.63 10.11
CA ALA A 155 15.60 -11.54 10.15
C ALA A 155 16.20 -10.12 10.04
N PRO A 156 17.37 -9.78 10.64
CA PRO A 156 17.97 -8.46 10.50
C PRO A 156 18.41 -8.14 9.06
N THR A 157 18.95 -9.12 8.33
CA THR A 157 19.44 -8.93 6.96
C THR A 157 18.27 -8.84 5.98
N LEU A 158 17.25 -9.68 6.15
CA LEU A 158 16.00 -9.64 5.40
C LEU A 158 15.27 -8.31 5.61
N THR A 159 15.19 -7.82 6.85
CA THR A 159 14.60 -6.53 7.19
C THR A 159 15.33 -5.36 6.52
N THR A 160 16.66 -5.35 6.59
CA THR A 160 17.48 -4.32 5.94
C THR A 160 17.29 -4.33 4.43
N THR A 161 17.10 -5.51 3.83
CA THR A 161 16.90 -5.65 2.38
C THR A 161 15.47 -5.26 1.96
N ALA A 162 14.46 -5.64 2.74
CA ALA A 162 13.04 -5.33 2.52
C ALA A 162 12.72 -3.82 2.68
N THR A 163 13.45 -3.12 3.55
CA THR A 163 13.29 -1.67 3.76
C THR A 163 13.93 -0.81 2.66
N ARG A 164 14.77 -1.37 1.78
CA ARG A 164 15.43 -0.61 0.71
C ARG A 164 14.40 -0.05 -0.27
N LEU A 165 14.37 1.28 -0.38
CA LEU A 165 13.47 2.00 -1.30
C LEU A 165 13.52 1.44 -2.73
N ARG A 166 14.74 1.20 -3.24
CA ARG A 166 14.93 0.63 -4.58
C ARG A 166 14.25 -0.73 -4.75
N ARG A 167 14.35 -1.62 -3.77
CA ARG A 167 13.71 -2.96 -3.83
C ARG A 167 12.19 -2.81 -3.85
N ARG A 168 11.64 -1.94 -3.00
CA ARG A 168 10.19 -1.68 -2.93
C ARG A 168 9.67 -1.12 -4.25
N LEU A 169 10.36 -0.12 -4.82
CA LEU A 169 10.00 0.45 -6.12
C LEU A 169 10.06 -0.59 -7.24
N LEU A 170 11.10 -1.44 -7.28
CA LEU A 170 11.22 -2.48 -8.30
C LEU A 170 10.07 -3.50 -8.23
N LEU A 171 9.66 -3.91 -7.04
CA LEU A 171 8.54 -4.84 -6.87
C LEU A 171 7.20 -4.18 -7.22
N ASP A 172 7.02 -2.90 -6.89
CA ASP A 172 5.80 -2.16 -7.19
C ASP A 172 5.72 -1.69 -8.65
N ALA A 173 6.83 -1.72 -9.39
CA ALA A 173 6.90 -1.29 -10.79
C ALA A 173 6.32 -2.30 -11.77
N GLN A 174 6.11 -3.56 -11.38
CA GLN A 174 5.59 -4.59 -12.28
C GLN A 174 4.32 -4.17 -13.06
N PRO A 175 3.28 -3.57 -12.44
CA PRO A 175 2.11 -3.08 -13.18
C PRO A 175 2.37 -1.90 -14.13
N THR A 176 3.52 -1.22 -14.09
CA THR A 176 3.81 -0.08 -14.98
C THR A 176 3.97 -0.51 -16.44
N VAL A 177 4.14 -1.81 -16.71
CA VAL A 177 4.13 -2.35 -18.08
C VAL A 177 2.85 -2.02 -18.85
N ALA A 178 1.73 -1.83 -18.14
CA ALA A 178 0.44 -1.45 -18.74
C ALA A 178 0.34 0.05 -19.08
N ALA A 179 1.23 0.89 -18.55
CA ALA A 179 1.20 2.34 -18.72
C ALA A 179 1.26 2.82 -20.19
N PRO A 180 2.18 2.33 -21.05
CA PRO A 180 2.20 2.75 -22.45
C PRO A 180 0.92 2.36 -23.19
N PHE A 181 0.31 1.22 -22.86
CA PHE A 181 -0.97 0.80 -23.47
C PHE A 181 -2.12 1.74 -23.06
N ALA A 182 -2.18 2.15 -21.79
CA ALA A 182 -3.15 3.13 -21.33
C ALA A 182 -2.94 4.50 -22.02
N ALA A 183 -1.69 4.90 -22.25
CA ALA A 183 -1.35 6.13 -22.96
C ALA A 183 -1.74 6.08 -24.45
N LEU A 184 -1.48 4.95 -25.13
CA LEU A 184 -1.93 4.75 -26.51
C LEU A 184 -3.45 4.79 -26.61
N LEU A 185 -4.17 4.18 -25.67
CA LEU A 185 -5.63 4.24 -25.64
C LEU A 185 -6.13 5.68 -25.46
N TRP A 186 -5.49 6.46 -24.58
CA TRP A 186 -5.84 7.87 -24.41
C TRP A 186 -5.69 8.66 -25.70
N ILE A 187 -4.54 8.53 -26.36
CA ILE A 187 -4.27 9.23 -27.64
C ILE A 187 -5.20 8.75 -28.75
N TYR A 188 -5.56 7.48 -28.76
CA TYR A 188 -6.51 6.96 -29.73
C TYR A 188 -7.90 7.60 -29.56
N ILE A 189 -8.32 7.90 -28.33
CA ILE A 189 -9.64 8.46 -28.03
C ILE A 189 -9.66 9.99 -28.19
N ASP A 190 -8.64 10.69 -27.67
CA ASP A 190 -8.64 12.15 -27.51
C ASP A 190 -7.64 12.85 -28.46
N GLY A 191 -6.90 12.07 -29.26
CA GLY A 191 -5.76 12.58 -30.01
C GLY A 191 -4.57 12.92 -29.10
N GLY A 192 -3.51 13.44 -29.70
CA GLY A 192 -2.35 13.88 -28.95
C GLY A 192 -1.06 13.84 -29.76
N THR A 193 -0.02 14.39 -29.15
CA THR A 193 1.34 14.38 -29.71
C THR A 193 2.20 13.35 -29.01
N LEU A 194 3.45 13.20 -29.46
CA LEU A 194 4.46 12.44 -28.72
C LEU A 194 4.61 12.93 -27.27
N THR A 195 4.49 14.24 -27.03
CA THR A 195 4.53 14.81 -25.67
C THR A 195 3.36 14.31 -24.83
N THR A 196 2.14 14.27 -25.39
CA THR A 196 0.95 13.71 -24.73
C THR A 196 1.15 12.24 -24.39
N PHE A 197 1.78 11.46 -25.28
CA PHE A 197 2.12 10.07 -25.03
C PHE A 197 3.07 9.87 -23.85
N LEU A 198 4.15 10.65 -23.80
CA LEU A 198 5.12 10.58 -22.72
C LEU A 198 4.50 11.01 -21.39
N ALA A 199 3.68 12.06 -21.41
CA ALA A 199 2.94 12.53 -20.24
C ALA A 199 1.99 11.45 -19.72
N ALA A 200 1.11 10.92 -20.56
CA ALA A 200 0.15 9.89 -20.18
C ALA A 200 0.84 8.60 -19.71
N THR A 201 1.93 8.19 -20.36
CA THR A 201 2.69 6.99 -19.97
C THR A 201 3.32 7.17 -18.60
N THR A 202 4.00 8.30 -18.35
CA THR A 202 4.67 8.54 -17.07
C THR A 202 3.68 8.73 -15.93
N VAL A 203 2.54 9.41 -16.16
CA VAL A 203 1.46 9.56 -15.20
C VAL A 203 0.80 8.22 -14.88
N ALA A 204 0.52 7.39 -15.88
CA ALA A 204 -0.04 6.06 -15.67
C ALA A 204 0.93 5.14 -14.91
N ALA A 205 2.23 5.18 -15.23
CA ALA A 205 3.26 4.42 -14.51
C ALA A 205 3.38 4.88 -13.04
N ALA A 206 3.43 6.19 -12.81
CA ALA A 206 3.48 6.75 -11.46
C ALA A 206 2.23 6.39 -10.64
N THR A 207 1.06 6.39 -11.29
CA THR A 207 -0.21 5.99 -10.68
C THR A 207 -0.22 4.50 -10.32
N ALA A 208 0.31 3.63 -11.19
CA ALA A 208 0.41 2.20 -10.91
C ALA A 208 1.34 1.90 -9.72
N LEU A 209 2.51 2.55 -9.67
CA LEU A 209 3.45 2.49 -8.54
C LEU A 209 2.79 2.96 -7.24
N TRP A 210 2.17 4.13 -7.29
CA TRP A 210 1.44 4.70 -6.16
C TRP A 210 0.36 3.75 -5.65
N LEU A 211 -0.44 3.16 -6.54
CA LEU A 211 -1.54 2.28 -6.16
C LEU A 211 -1.04 1.02 -5.45
N SER A 212 0.07 0.43 -5.90
CA SER A 212 0.72 -0.70 -5.24
C SER A 212 1.21 -0.30 -3.84
N ALA A 213 1.93 0.82 -3.73
CA ALA A 213 2.49 1.31 -2.48
C ALA A 213 1.41 1.68 -1.44
N ILE A 214 0.43 2.51 -1.81
CA ILE A 214 -0.63 2.99 -0.91
C ILE A 214 -1.57 1.86 -0.46
N ARG A 215 -1.62 0.76 -1.22
CA ARG A 215 -2.38 -0.44 -0.83
C ARG A 215 -1.66 -1.34 0.18
N GLY A 216 -0.42 -1.02 0.54
CA GLY A 216 0.37 -1.78 1.51
C GLY A 216 1.16 -2.91 0.88
N SER A 217 1.95 -2.61 -0.16
CA SER A 217 2.85 -3.59 -0.76
C SER A 217 3.84 -4.15 0.27
N ASP A 218 4.11 -5.45 0.16
CA ASP A 218 5.03 -6.20 1.01
C ASP A 218 6.27 -6.61 0.21
N PRO A 219 7.45 -6.06 0.55
CA PRO A 219 8.70 -6.35 -0.13
C PRO A 219 9.48 -7.52 0.47
N SER A 220 9.01 -8.13 1.57
CA SER A 220 9.70 -9.27 2.19
C SER A 220 9.61 -10.52 1.34
#